data_AF-A0A520EY80-F1
#
_entry.id   AF-A0A520EY80-F1
#
_cell.length_a   1.000
_cell.length_b   1.000
_cell.length_c   1.000
_cell.angle_alpha   90.00
_cell.angle_beta   90.00
_cell.angle_gamma   90.00
#
_symmetry.space_group_name_H-M   'P 1'
#
loop_
_entity.id
_entity.type
_entity.pdbx_description
1 polymer ?
#
loop_
_entity_poly.entity_id
_entity_poly.type
_entity_poly.pdbx_seq_one_letter_code
_entity_poly.pdbx_strand_id
1 'polypeptide(L)'
;MGVAVDPVHIPLDSPALQALVRANRRALQTMTERPDLVVDYIVSFLNRLTRDEAQRHHDRYIGPYFTRDGEVDLDIAREAIDAVAAELGVAPVAAEEIYSPTENLL
;
A
#
# COMPACT_ATOMS: atom_id res chain seq x y z
N MET A 1 1.24 -1.33 -0.26
CA MET A 1 0.92 0.10 0.00
C MET A 1 1.39 0.94 -1.16
N GLY A 2 0.53 1.79 -1.69
CA GLY A 2 0.86 2.72 -2.78
C GLY A 2 0.67 4.18 -2.36
N VAL A 3 1.21 5.11 -3.14
CA VAL A 3 0.98 6.55 -2.99
C VAL A 3 0.08 6.99 -4.12
N ALA A 4 -1.14 7.41 -3.81
CA ALA A 4 -2.02 8.06 -4.77
C ALA A 4 -1.72 9.56 -4.80
N VAL A 5 -1.60 10.14 -5.99
CA VAL A 5 -1.25 11.54 -6.19
C VAL A 5 -2.03 12.11 -7.38
N ASP A 6 -2.40 13.39 -7.29
CA ASP A 6 -2.96 14.12 -8.42
C ASP A 6 -1.82 14.72 -9.26
N PRO A 7 -1.56 14.21 -10.48
CA PRO A 7 -0.46 14.68 -11.32
C PRO A 7 -0.65 16.11 -11.83
N VAL A 8 -1.86 16.67 -11.78
CA VAL A 8 -2.12 18.09 -12.13
C VAL A 8 -1.44 19.02 -11.12
N HIS A 9 -1.34 18.59 -9.86
CA HIS A 9 -0.80 19.39 -8.77
C HIS A 9 0.60 18.96 -8.33
N ILE A 10 0.95 17.67 -8.49
CA ILE A 10 2.24 17.13 -8.08
C ILE A 10 2.83 16.30 -9.23
N PRO A 11 3.89 16.81 -9.90
CA PRO A 11 4.56 16.07 -10.97
C PRO A 11 5.08 14.70 -10.49
N LEU A 12 4.92 13.67 -11.33
CA LEU A 12 5.33 12.31 -10.98
C LEU A 12 6.86 12.16 -10.83
N ASP A 13 7.62 13.03 -11.48
CA ASP A 13 9.07 13.13 -11.39
C ASP A 13 9.56 14.01 -10.23
N SER A 14 8.64 14.58 -9.44
CA SER A 14 8.98 15.44 -8.30
C SER A 14 9.92 14.73 -7.31
N PRO A 15 11.07 15.34 -6.96
CA PRO A 15 12.00 14.76 -5.99
C PRO A 15 11.34 14.47 -4.63
N ALA A 16 10.36 15.28 -4.22
CA ALA A 16 9.62 15.09 -2.98
C ALA A 16 8.72 13.86 -3.04
N LEU A 17 8.02 13.65 -4.16
CA LEU A 17 7.20 12.45 -4.38
C LEU A 17 8.08 11.20 -4.40
N GLN A 18 9.20 11.24 -5.12
CA GLN A 18 10.14 10.13 -5.18
C GLN A 18 10.75 9.81 -3.80
N ALA A 19 11.02 10.83 -2.97
CA ALA A 19 11.46 10.63 -1.59
C ALA A 19 10.37 9.97 -0.71
N LEU A 20 9.11 10.36 -0.88
CA LEU A 20 7.97 9.75 -0.19
C LEU A 20 7.79 8.28 -0.58
N VAL A 21 7.90 7.94 -1.87
CA VAL A 21 7.83 6.55 -2.35
C VAL A 21 8.94 5.71 -1.72
N ARG A 22 10.19 6.21 -1.70
CA ARG A 22 11.31 5.52 -1.03
C ARG A 22 11.08 5.35 0.47
N ALA A 23 10.51 6.36 1.15
CA ALA A 23 10.18 6.26 2.56
C ALA A 23 9.12 5.17 2.82
N ASN A 24 8.07 5.09 2.00
CA ASN A 24 7.06 4.04 2.09
C ASN A 24 7.64 2.63 1.88
N ARG A 25 8.52 2.44 0.88
CA ARG A 25 9.20 1.14 0.66
C ARG A 25 10.03 0.72 1.88
N ARG A 26 10.78 1.64 2.48
CA ARG A 26 11.53 1.35 3.72
C ARG A 26 10.62 1.01 4.89
N ALA A 27 9.44 1.63 4.98
CA ALA A 27 8.46 1.30 6.01
C ALA A 27 7.91 -0.12 5.81
N LEU A 28 7.54 -0.51 4.59
CA LEU A 28 7.09 -1.87 4.26
C LEU A 28 8.14 -2.94 4.58
N GLN A 29 9.39 -2.68 4.20
CA GLN A 29 10.51 -3.56 4.56
C GLN A 29 10.61 -3.69 6.08
N THR A 30 10.57 -2.57 6.82
CA THR A 30 10.64 -2.58 8.28
C THR A 30 9.49 -3.35 8.91
N MET A 31 8.27 -3.19 8.39
CA MET A 31 7.08 -3.89 8.87
C MET A 31 7.22 -5.41 8.68
N THR A 32 7.78 -5.83 7.54
CA THR A 32 8.00 -7.25 7.24
C THR A 32 9.12 -7.86 8.09
N GLU A 33 10.22 -7.11 8.31
CA GLU A 33 11.38 -7.59 9.06
C GLU A 33 11.20 -7.53 10.58
N ARG A 34 10.33 -6.65 11.07
CA ARG A 34 10.09 -6.44 12.51
C ARG A 34 8.59 -6.38 12.81
N PRO A 35 7.85 -7.50 12.72
CA PRO A 35 6.41 -7.52 12.97
C PRO A 35 6.04 -7.05 14.39
N ASP A 36 6.88 -7.32 15.39
CA ASP A 36 6.67 -6.82 16.76
C ASP A 36 6.62 -5.28 16.83
N LEU A 37 7.43 -4.60 16.02
CA LEU A 37 7.41 -3.13 15.91
C LEU A 37 6.06 -2.64 15.38
N VAL A 38 5.46 -3.39 14.45
CA VAL A 38 4.15 -3.07 13.89
C VAL A 38 3.07 -3.23 14.95
N VAL A 39 3.12 -4.31 15.73
CA VAL A 39 2.19 -4.56 16.83
C VAL A 39 2.30 -3.47 17.90
N ASP A 40 3.52 -3.13 18.32
CA ASP A 40 3.76 -2.07 19.29
C ASP A 40 3.28 -0.70 18.76
N TYR A 41 3.47 -0.45 17.46
CA TYR A 41 2.93 0.75 16.81
C TYR A 41 1.40 0.78 16.82
N ILE A 42 0.72 -0.32 16.47
CA ILE A 42 -0.74 -0.43 16.50
C ILE A 42 -1.28 -0.15 17.92
N VAL A 43 -0.65 -0.73 18.95
CA VAL A 43 -1.01 -0.48 20.35
C VAL A 43 -0.91 1.01 20.67
N SER A 44 0.21 1.64 20.31
CA SER A 44 0.44 3.07 20.57
C SER A 44 -0.53 3.98 19.80
N PHE A 45 -0.91 3.60 18.58
CA PHE A 45 -1.69 4.41 17.67
C PHE A 45 -3.19 4.30 17.94
N LEU A 46 -3.70 3.07 18.10
CA LEU A 46 -5.13 2.82 18.27
C LEU A 46 -5.59 2.94 19.74
N ASN A 47 -4.67 3.07 20.70
CA ASN A 47 -4.82 3.40 22.13
C ASN A 47 -5.99 2.73 22.90
N ARG A 48 -6.58 1.68 22.33
CA ARG A 48 -7.76 0.95 22.82
C ARG A 48 -7.61 -0.56 22.68
N LEU A 49 -6.50 -1.02 22.08
CA LEU A 49 -6.19 -2.43 21.92
C LEU A 49 -5.12 -2.83 22.94
N THR A 50 -5.34 -3.97 23.58
CA THR A 50 -4.28 -4.73 24.25
C THR A 50 -3.26 -5.23 23.21
N ARG A 51 -2.06 -5.63 23.67
CA ARG A 51 -1.03 -6.19 22.77
C ARG A 51 -1.55 -7.43 22.02
N ASP A 52 -2.29 -8.31 22.69
CA ASP A 52 -2.86 -9.51 22.07
C ASP A 52 -3.93 -9.17 21.02
N GLU A 53 -4.72 -8.12 21.24
CA GLU A 53 -5.68 -7.64 20.24
C GLU A 53 -4.98 -7.01 19.04
N ALA A 54 -3.91 -6.24 19.28
CA ALA A 54 -3.08 -5.68 18.22
C ALA A 54 -2.38 -6.78 17.40
N GLN A 55 -1.90 -7.85 18.06
CA GLN A 55 -1.35 -9.02 17.37
C GLN A 55 -2.39 -9.69 16.47
N ARG A 56 -3.60 -9.97 16.99
CA ARG A 56 -4.69 -10.53 16.17
C ARG A 56 -5.08 -9.63 15.01
N HIS A 57 -5.05 -8.32 15.22
CA HIS A 57 -5.32 -7.34 14.16
C HIS A 57 -4.23 -7.40 13.08
N HIS A 58 -2.96 -7.40 13.48
CA HIS A 58 -1.82 -7.56 12.57
C HIS A 58 -1.95 -8.84 11.76
N ASP A 59 -2.16 -9.98 12.41
CA ASP A 59 -2.20 -11.30 11.76
C ASP A 59 -3.36 -11.43 10.78
N ARG A 60 -4.48 -10.72 11.03
CA ARG A 60 -5.67 -10.79 10.18
C ARG A 60 -5.67 -9.78 9.04
N TYR A 61 -5.19 -8.57 9.26
CA TYR A 61 -5.40 -7.45 8.34
C TYR A 61 -4.12 -6.86 7.75
N ILE A 62 -2.94 -7.20 8.29
CA ILE A 62 -1.67 -6.60 7.87
C ILE A 62 -0.73 -7.67 7.34
N GLY A 63 -0.36 -8.65 8.17
CA GLY A 63 0.63 -9.67 7.82
C GLY A 63 0.40 -10.36 6.47
N PRO A 64 -0.84 -10.78 6.12
CA PRO A 64 -1.11 -11.44 4.85
C PRO A 64 -1.04 -10.54 3.61
N TYR A 65 -1.15 -9.21 3.76
CA TYR A 65 -1.39 -8.31 2.62
C TYR A 65 -0.27 -7.29 2.37
N PHE A 66 0.65 -7.10 3.32
CA PHE A 66 1.74 -6.13 3.20
C PHE A 66 3.06 -6.86 2.95
N THR A 67 3.45 -6.94 1.67
CA THR A 67 4.71 -7.54 1.22
C THR A 67 5.90 -6.58 1.38
N ARG A 68 7.11 -7.12 1.46
CA ARG A 68 8.37 -6.41 1.70
C ARG A 68 8.55 -5.18 0.79
N ASP A 69 8.29 -5.35 -0.49
CA ASP A 69 8.52 -4.32 -1.51
C ASP A 69 7.23 -3.68 -2.02
N GLY A 70 6.09 -4.08 -1.45
CA GLY A 70 4.77 -3.62 -1.88
C GLY A 70 4.35 -4.20 -3.24
N GLU A 71 4.82 -5.41 -3.56
CA GLU A 71 4.39 -6.15 -4.75
C GLU A 71 2.87 -6.26 -4.79
N VAL A 72 2.33 -6.07 -5.99
CA VAL A 72 0.90 -6.09 -6.27
C VAL A 72 0.58 -7.41 -6.96
N ASP A 73 -0.42 -8.09 -6.44
CA ASP A 73 -1.08 -9.17 -7.16
C ASP A 73 -2.03 -8.56 -8.20
N LEU A 74 -1.64 -8.65 -9.48
CA LEU A 74 -2.39 -8.03 -10.58
C LEU A 74 -3.74 -8.71 -10.83
N ASP A 75 -3.91 -9.97 -10.48
CA ASP A 75 -5.20 -10.66 -10.62
C ASP A 75 -6.18 -10.14 -9.58
N ILE A 76 -5.74 -10.00 -8.32
CA ILE A 76 -6.54 -9.37 -7.25
C ILE A 76 -6.84 -7.90 -7.60
N ALA A 77 -5.85 -7.17 -8.12
CA ALA A 77 -6.04 -5.78 -8.53
C ALA A 77 -7.09 -5.64 -9.63
N ARG A 78 -7.04 -6.50 -10.66
CA ARG A 78 -8.03 -6.52 -11.74
C ARG A 78 -9.44 -6.78 -11.20
N GLU A 79 -9.62 -7.79 -10.37
CA GLU A 79 -10.91 -8.10 -9.75
C GLU A 79 -11.47 -6.93 -8.94
N ALA A 80 -10.60 -6.26 -8.16
CA ALA A 80 -10.99 -5.09 -7.39
C ALA A 80 -11.38 -3.90 -8.28
N ILE A 81 -10.63 -3.64 -9.35
CA ILE A 81 -10.93 -2.56 -10.31
C ILE A 81 -12.26 -2.84 -11.01
N ASP A 82 -12.49 -4.06 -11.49
CA ASP A 82 -13.73 -4.45 -12.16
C ASP A 82 -14.94 -4.30 -11.22
N ALA A 83 -14.81 -4.72 -9.97
CA ALA A 83 -15.88 -4.58 -8.97
C ALA A 83 -16.23 -3.10 -8.71
N VAL A 84 -15.22 -2.25 -8.51
CA VAL A 84 -15.44 -0.81 -8.28
C VAL A 84 -15.99 -0.13 -9.53
N ALA A 85 -15.49 -0.45 -10.72
CA ALA A 85 -15.96 0.12 -11.98
C ALA A 85 -17.44 -0.21 -12.23
N ALA A 86 -17.83 -1.47 -11.96
CA ALA A 86 -19.22 -1.92 -12.06
C ALA A 86 -20.13 -1.16 -11.09
N GLU A 87 -19.72 -0.95 -9.84
CA GLU A 87 -20.51 -0.22 -8.85
C GLU A 87 -20.65 1.27 -9.19
N LEU A 88 -19.61 1.88 -9.76
CA LEU A 88 -19.62 3.28 -10.18
C LEU A 88 -20.25 3.51 -11.56
N GLY A 89 -20.55 2.45 -12.32
CA GLY A 89 -21.09 2.55 -13.68
C GLY A 89 -20.11 3.13 -14.70
N VAL A 90 -18.81 2.92 -14.50
CA VAL A 90 -17.73 3.38 -15.38
C VAL A 90 -17.01 2.21 -16.07
N ALA A 91 -16.26 2.48 -17.13
CA ALA A 91 -15.40 1.48 -17.74
C ALA A 91 -14.21 1.17 -16.81
N PRO A 92 -13.82 -0.12 -16.63
CA PRO A 92 -12.64 -0.47 -15.86
C PRO A 92 -11.36 -0.03 -16.58
N VAL A 93 -10.33 0.24 -15.79
CA VAL A 93 -8.96 0.54 -16.26
C VAL A 93 -8.09 -0.70 -16.06
N ALA A 94 -7.10 -0.93 -16.92
CA ALA A 94 -6.20 -2.07 -16.76
C ALA A 94 -5.38 -1.95 -15.47
N ALA A 95 -5.23 -3.05 -14.72
CA ALA A 95 -4.44 -3.05 -13.48
C ALA A 95 -2.98 -2.66 -13.75
N GLU A 96 -2.43 -3.07 -14.89
CA GLU A 96 -1.09 -2.75 -15.33
C GLU A 96 -0.91 -1.24 -15.57
N GLU A 97 -1.96 -0.53 -15.98
CA GLU A 97 -1.89 0.93 -16.19
C GLU A 97 -1.76 1.67 -14.85
N ILE A 98 -2.31 1.11 -13.77
CA ILE A 98 -2.25 1.69 -12.43
C ILE A 98 -0.97 1.28 -11.69
N TYR A 99 -0.55 0.02 -11.84
CA TYR A 99 0.47 -0.60 -10.99
C TYR A 99 1.79 -0.93 -11.67
N SER A 100 1.88 -0.90 -13.01
CA SER A 100 3.17 -1.09 -13.66
C SER A 100 4.12 0.05 -13.30
N PRO A 101 5.39 -0.23 -13.00
CA PRO A 101 6.39 0.80 -12.88
C PRO A 101 6.40 1.60 -14.19
N THR A 102 6.36 2.92 -14.11
CA THR A 102 6.77 3.75 -15.23
C THR A 102 8.24 3.42 -15.49
N GLU A 103 8.53 2.55 -16.45
CA GLU A 103 9.88 2.34 -16.93
C GLU A 103 10.44 3.70 -17.37
N ASN A 104 11.61 4.06 -16.83
CA ASN A 104 12.41 5.25 -17.14
C ASN A 104 12.00 6.58 -16.50
N LEU A 105 12.42 6.77 -15.24
CA LEU A 105 13.11 8.00 -14.83
C LEU A 105 14.33 7.59 -13.98
N LEU A 106 15.41 7.25 -14.69
CA LEU A 106 16.76 7.19 -14.13
C LEU A 106 17.23 8.60 -13.73
#